data_AF-A0A7S0CQJ7-F1
#
_entry.id   AF-A0A7S0CQJ7-F1
#
_cell.length_a   1.000
_cell.length_b   1.000
_cell.length_c   1.000
_cell.angle_alpha   90.00
_cell.angle_beta   90.00
_cell.angle_gamma   90.00
#
_symmetry.space_group_name_H-M   'P 1'
#
loop_
_entity.id
_entity.type
_entity.pdbx_description
1 polymer ?
#
loop_
_entity_poly.entity_id
_entity_poly.type
_entity_poly.pdbx_seq_one_letter_code
_entity_poly.pdbx_strand_id
1 'polypeptide(L)'
;MLRLSSSTHASASTARRMPVCRGGVSTSSVGTSSRASAPTAVRSRRRLAHASASASAASPGDSPPSSSPRHVSLIQGASRGIGLEMVRQLLETPDAGLPGRPAAAGGHVVATCRDPANATALNELAAKHPHRLTVVKLDVESTRTIVDAAETVRNKLGRVDVLCQTAAVLHVDKPDFKMRPETSIARLDEAAALKAYRVNALGPTLVTKHFAGLLTEGTRLSLSESETSGGVQKNKHAIVANLSARVSSVGDNKLGGWHSYRASKTALNQLTVNCAIEFDSKRKKHPITFLLLHPGTVDTDLSTPFKKNVPAEKLFTTERAAAQLLQIVGAATHADTGKFFAWDGAEVPW
;
A
#
# COMPACT_ATOMS: atom_id res chain seq x y z
N MET A 1 -20.13 -50.21 24.62
CA MET A 1 -20.75 -51.50 24.22
C MET A 1 -21.50 -51.23 22.93
N LEU A 2 -21.21 -51.73 21.72
CA LEU A 2 -20.44 -52.82 21.11
C LEU A 2 -19.81 -52.24 19.79
N ARG A 3 -18.50 -52.29 19.47
CA ARG A 3 -17.73 -53.30 18.67
C ARG A 3 -18.57 -54.14 17.68
N LEU A 4 -18.25 -54.45 16.42
CA LEU A 4 -17.17 -54.34 15.41
C LEU A 4 -17.91 -54.64 14.07
N SER A 5 -17.53 -54.21 12.87
CA SER A 5 -16.44 -54.81 12.09
C SER A 5 -16.22 -54.08 10.75
N SER A 6 -14.95 -54.04 10.38
CA SER A 6 -14.32 -53.60 9.13
C SER A 6 -14.50 -54.57 7.95
N SER A 7 -14.49 -54.06 6.72
CA SER A 7 -13.73 -54.67 5.62
C SER A 7 -13.43 -53.68 4.50
N THR A 8 -12.14 -53.64 4.16
CA THR A 8 -11.44 -52.97 3.08
C THR A 8 -11.77 -53.52 1.69
N HIS A 9 -11.78 -52.68 0.66
CA HIS A 9 -11.27 -53.06 -0.66
C HIS A 9 -10.58 -51.89 -1.35
N ALA A 10 -9.29 -52.10 -1.64
CA ALA A 10 -8.49 -51.31 -2.55
C ALA A 10 -8.78 -51.72 -3.99
N SER A 11 -8.81 -50.75 -4.92
CA SER A 11 -8.57 -50.97 -6.33
C SER A 11 -7.73 -49.84 -6.89
N ALA A 12 -6.56 -50.20 -7.38
CA ALA A 12 -5.63 -49.37 -8.11
C ALA A 12 -6.03 -49.24 -9.60
N SER A 13 -5.24 -48.43 -10.34
CA SER A 13 -5.23 -48.25 -11.80
C SER A 13 -6.26 -47.22 -12.30
N THR A 14 -5.94 -46.21 -13.11
CA THR A 14 -4.89 -46.13 -14.13
C THR A 14 -4.65 -44.65 -14.46
N ALA A 15 -3.39 -44.23 -14.53
CA ALA A 15 -3.00 -42.94 -15.07
C ALA A 15 -3.31 -42.88 -16.58
N ARG A 16 -4.09 -41.88 -17.01
CA ARG A 16 -4.17 -41.49 -18.42
C ARG A 16 -3.45 -40.15 -18.61
N ARG A 17 -2.27 -40.24 -19.23
CA ARG A 17 -1.51 -39.12 -19.77
C ARG A 17 -2.31 -38.45 -20.90
N MET A 18 -2.48 -37.14 -20.80
CA MET A 18 -2.93 -36.27 -21.89
C MET A 18 -1.82 -36.13 -22.94
N PRO A 19 -2.12 -36.16 -24.25
CA PRO A 19 -1.12 -36.01 -25.29
C PRO A 19 -0.69 -34.54 -25.45
N VAL A 20 0.62 -34.34 -25.44
CA VAL A 20 1.30 -33.10 -25.79
C VAL A 20 1.28 -32.97 -27.32
N CYS A 21 0.57 -31.97 -27.86
CA CYS A 21 0.68 -31.62 -29.27
C CYS A 21 2.04 -30.95 -29.53
N ARG A 22 2.96 -31.68 -30.18
CA ARG A 22 4.15 -31.15 -30.84
C ARG A 22 3.78 -30.80 -32.29
N GLY A 23 3.71 -29.51 -32.60
CA GLY A 23 3.68 -28.98 -33.96
C GLY A 23 5.09 -28.56 -34.38
N GLY A 24 5.52 -29.04 -35.55
CA GLY A 24 6.89 -28.96 -36.05
C GLY A 24 7.31 -27.64 -36.68
N VAL A 25 8.60 -27.63 -36.95
CA VAL A 25 9.50 -26.63 -37.53
C VAL A 25 9.07 -26.17 -38.93
N SER A 26 9.25 -24.88 -39.23
CA SER A 26 9.61 -24.40 -40.57
C SER A 26 10.79 -23.43 -40.48
N THR A 27 11.93 -23.86 -41.02
CA THR A 27 13.15 -23.08 -41.23
C THR A 27 13.10 -22.31 -42.54
N SER A 28 13.62 -21.08 -42.54
CA SER A 28 14.24 -20.48 -43.73
C SER A 28 15.42 -19.61 -43.30
N SER A 29 16.64 -20.12 -43.53
CA SER A 29 17.84 -19.31 -43.76
C SER A 29 17.70 -18.60 -45.13
N VAL A 30 18.32 -17.47 -45.42
CA VAL A 30 19.73 -17.30 -45.83
C VAL A 30 20.05 -15.80 -45.82
N GLY A 31 21.28 -15.43 -45.44
CA GLY A 31 21.80 -14.08 -45.68
C GLY A 31 23.07 -13.72 -44.92
N THR A 32 24.17 -14.44 -45.19
CA THR A 32 25.54 -14.14 -44.70
C THR A 32 26.23 -13.05 -45.52
N SER A 33 26.92 -12.12 -44.85
CA SER A 33 28.12 -11.39 -45.32
C SER A 33 28.44 -10.29 -44.29
N SER A 34 29.64 -9.96 -43.87
CA SER A 34 31.00 -10.51 -43.94
C SER A 34 31.83 -9.68 -42.94
N ARG A 35 32.90 -10.28 -42.39
CA ARG A 35 33.90 -9.66 -41.51
C ARG A 35 34.69 -8.57 -42.25
N ALA A 36 35.07 -7.51 -41.54
CA ALA A 36 36.35 -6.83 -41.74
C ALA A 36 36.83 -6.14 -40.44
N SER A 37 38.15 -6.14 -40.27
CA SER A 37 38.90 -5.94 -39.03
C SER A 37 39.23 -4.48 -38.70
N ALA A 38 39.68 -4.25 -37.46
CA ALA A 38 40.16 -2.97 -36.89
C ALA A 38 41.35 -2.33 -37.63
N PRO A 39 41.71 -1.07 -37.29
CA PRO A 39 42.82 -0.94 -36.34
C PRO A 39 42.68 0.20 -35.30
N THR A 40 43.51 0.01 -34.27
CA THR A 40 43.84 0.83 -33.11
C THR A 40 44.39 2.22 -33.48
N ALA A 41 43.99 3.27 -32.74
CA ALA A 41 44.69 4.54 -32.71
C ALA A 41 44.78 5.08 -31.28
N VAL A 42 46.00 5.06 -30.73
CA VAL A 42 46.42 5.76 -29.53
C VAL A 42 46.55 7.25 -29.86
N ARG A 43 45.97 8.15 -29.04
CA ARG A 43 46.54 9.49 -28.88
C ARG A 43 46.10 10.20 -27.60
N SER A 44 47.13 10.61 -26.87
CA SER A 44 47.17 11.40 -25.64
C SER A 44 46.35 12.69 -25.67
N ARG A 45 45.74 13.06 -24.53
CA ARG A 45 45.43 14.47 -24.23
C ARG A 45 45.81 14.84 -22.79
N ARG A 46 46.92 15.58 -22.74
CA ARG A 46 47.31 16.71 -21.89
C ARG A 46 46.58 16.89 -20.54
N ARG A 47 47.38 16.85 -19.47
CA ARG A 47 47.14 17.53 -18.20
C ARG A 47 46.94 19.03 -18.43
N LEU A 48 45.89 19.59 -17.83
CA LEU A 48 45.75 21.03 -17.60
C LEU A 48 45.82 21.29 -16.10
N ALA A 49 46.54 22.35 -15.78
CA ALA A 49 47.01 22.72 -14.45
C ALA A 49 45.87 23.16 -13.51
N HIS A 50 46.09 22.90 -12.22
CA HIS A 50 45.31 23.44 -11.11
C HIS A 50 45.45 24.97 -11.04
N ALA A 51 44.31 25.66 -11.00
CA ALA A 51 44.20 27.02 -10.49
C ALA A 51 43.60 26.95 -9.09
N SER A 52 44.36 27.42 -8.10
CA SER A 52 43.94 27.60 -6.71
C SER A 52 43.05 28.83 -6.59
N ALA A 53 41.85 28.67 -6.03
CA ALA A 53 41.03 29.79 -5.55
C ALA A 53 40.76 29.60 -4.06
N SER A 54 41.08 30.65 -3.31
CA SER A 54 41.04 30.83 -1.86
C SER A 54 39.66 30.58 -1.26
N ALA A 55 39.60 29.77 -0.19
CA ALA A 55 38.44 29.64 0.68
C ALA A 55 38.35 30.84 1.63
N SER A 56 37.22 31.56 1.63
CA SER A 56 36.88 32.49 2.69
C SER A 56 36.27 31.73 3.87
N ALA A 57 36.67 32.11 5.08
CA ALA A 57 36.17 31.53 6.32
C ALA A 57 34.70 31.91 6.54
N ALA A 58 33.84 30.89 6.72
CA ALA A 58 32.47 31.06 7.17
C ALA A 58 32.40 30.97 8.70
N SER A 59 31.66 31.89 9.32
CA SER A 59 31.41 32.01 10.75
C SER A 59 30.68 30.77 11.33
N PRO A 60 30.89 30.44 12.62
CA PRO A 60 30.29 29.27 13.24
C PRO A 60 28.84 29.57 13.65
N GLY A 61 27.88 29.09 12.87
CA GLY A 61 26.48 29.30 13.22
C GLY A 61 25.46 28.93 12.16
N ASP A 62 25.63 27.80 11.48
CA ASP A 62 24.50 27.09 10.86
C ASP A 62 24.92 25.65 10.55
N SER A 63 24.64 24.74 11.49
CA SER A 63 24.69 23.31 11.22
C SER A 63 23.34 22.89 10.64
N PRO A 64 23.27 22.20 9.49
CA PRO A 64 21.99 21.74 8.95
C PRO A 64 21.37 20.70 9.91
N PRO A 65 20.04 20.74 10.20
CA PRO A 65 19.36 19.58 10.80
C PRO A 65 19.35 18.46 9.75
N SER A 66 20.27 17.49 9.76
CA SER A 66 20.48 16.32 10.64
C SER A 66 19.66 15.09 10.22
N SER A 67 20.30 14.16 9.50
CA SER A 67 19.92 12.78 9.17
C SER A 67 18.57 12.55 8.45
N SER A 68 18.58 11.70 7.43
CA SER A 68 17.36 11.12 6.82
C SER A 68 16.41 10.57 7.90
N PRO A 69 15.09 10.68 7.71
CA PRO A 69 14.14 10.24 8.73
C PRO A 69 14.29 8.74 8.99
N ARG A 70 14.32 8.35 10.27
CA ARG A 70 14.48 6.94 10.69
C ARG A 70 13.29 6.05 10.32
N HIS A 71 12.14 6.66 10.05
CA HIS A 71 10.94 5.97 9.60
C HIS A 71 10.17 6.93 8.71
N VAL A 72 9.37 6.41 7.78
CA VAL A 72 8.41 7.16 6.95
C VAL A 72 7.07 6.41 6.90
N SER A 73 5.99 7.08 7.32
CA SER A 73 4.62 6.55 7.20
C SER A 73 3.89 7.33 6.12
N LEU A 74 3.40 6.65 5.10
CA LEU A 74 2.63 7.21 4.01
C LEU A 74 1.15 6.88 4.15
N ILE A 75 0.31 7.90 4.20
CA ILE A 75 -1.15 7.76 4.17
C ILE A 75 -1.66 8.23 2.82
N GLN A 76 -2.15 7.28 2.02
CA GLN A 76 -2.72 7.53 0.70
C GLN A 76 -4.23 7.77 0.82
N GLY A 77 -4.71 8.95 0.39
CA GLY A 77 -6.12 9.34 0.54
C GLY A 77 -6.37 10.16 1.82
N ALA A 78 -5.49 11.11 2.13
CA ALA A 78 -5.40 11.76 3.43
C ALA A 78 -6.05 13.15 3.52
N SER A 79 -6.79 13.60 2.50
CA SER A 79 -7.40 14.95 2.55
C SER A 79 -8.63 15.06 3.47
N ARG A 80 -9.22 13.93 3.87
CA ARG A 80 -10.44 13.87 4.72
C ARG A 80 -10.65 12.47 5.31
N GLY A 81 -11.66 12.35 6.18
CA GLY A 81 -12.11 11.08 6.75
C GLY A 81 -11.02 10.34 7.52
N ILE A 82 -11.03 9.00 7.44
CA ILE A 82 -10.08 8.14 8.18
C ILE A 82 -8.62 8.46 7.83
N GLY A 83 -8.31 8.76 6.56
CA GLY A 83 -6.94 9.06 6.15
C GLY A 83 -6.38 10.35 6.77
N LEU A 84 -7.18 11.42 6.82
CA LEU A 84 -6.78 12.66 7.47
C LEU A 84 -6.55 12.45 8.97
N GLU A 85 -7.44 11.70 9.60
CA GLU A 85 -7.34 11.41 11.03
C GLU A 85 -6.14 10.53 11.38
N MET A 86 -5.80 9.55 10.52
CA MET A 86 -4.54 8.80 10.64
C MET A 86 -3.32 9.73 10.57
N VAL A 87 -3.29 10.70 9.65
CA VAL A 87 -2.20 11.68 9.57
C VAL A 87 -2.10 12.49 10.85
N ARG A 88 -3.23 12.99 11.37
CA ARG A 88 -3.27 13.74 12.62
C ARG A 88 -2.73 12.93 13.79
N GLN A 89 -3.21 11.71 13.98
CA GLN A 89 -2.74 10.84 15.09
C GLN A 89 -1.26 10.50 14.98
N LEU A 90 -0.74 10.23 13.77
CA LEU A 90 0.69 9.96 13.56
C LEU A 90 1.60 11.17 13.84
N LEU A 91 1.06 12.39 13.73
CA LEU A 91 1.79 13.62 14.02
C LEU A 91 1.71 14.00 15.50
N GLU A 92 0.52 13.86 16.10
CA GLU A 92 0.18 14.46 17.40
C GLU A 92 0.12 13.46 18.56
N THR A 93 -0.13 12.17 18.30
CA THR A 93 -0.31 11.16 19.35
C THR A 93 1.01 10.44 19.64
N PRO A 94 1.49 10.41 20.91
CA PRO A 94 2.71 9.71 21.25
C PRO A 94 2.62 8.19 21.12
N ASP A 95 1.45 7.58 21.28
CA ASP A 95 1.29 6.13 21.16
C ASP A 95 0.19 5.79 20.17
N ALA A 96 0.37 6.22 18.92
CA ALA A 96 -0.57 5.92 17.84
C ALA A 96 -0.61 4.42 17.48
N GLY A 97 -0.12 3.52 18.35
CA GLY A 97 -0.23 2.08 18.19
C GLY A 97 0.80 1.43 17.27
N LEU A 98 1.75 2.18 16.70
CA LEU A 98 2.82 1.68 15.80
C LEU A 98 4.16 1.45 16.54
N PRO A 99 4.78 0.26 16.49
CA PRO A 99 6.13 0.03 16.98
C PRO A 99 7.13 0.90 16.23
N GLY A 100 7.88 1.69 17.01
CA GLY A 100 8.88 2.60 16.48
C GLY A 100 8.40 4.03 16.26
N ARG A 101 7.18 4.43 16.68
CA ARG A 101 6.76 5.84 16.64
C ARG A 101 5.80 6.31 17.73
N PRO A 102 6.30 7.29 18.51
CA PRO A 102 5.61 8.53 18.89
C PRO A 102 6.02 9.73 18.02
N ALA A 103 5.30 10.85 18.13
CA ALA A 103 5.83 12.19 17.83
C ALA A 103 7.24 12.45 18.42
N ALA A 104 7.60 11.72 19.49
CA ALA A 104 8.88 11.72 20.18
C ALA A 104 10.02 10.90 19.52
N ALA A 105 9.79 10.15 18.43
CA ALA A 105 10.83 9.30 17.79
C ALA A 105 11.38 9.82 16.45
N GLY A 106 11.05 11.05 16.03
CA GLY A 106 11.60 11.65 14.80
C GLY A 106 11.07 11.06 13.49
N GLY A 107 9.86 10.47 13.50
CA GLY A 107 9.23 9.92 12.30
C GLY A 107 8.60 10.98 11.38
N HIS A 108 8.71 10.77 10.07
CA HIS A 108 8.11 11.61 9.02
C HIS A 108 6.79 11.04 8.48
N VAL A 109 5.80 11.87 8.21
CA VAL A 109 4.52 11.48 7.60
C VAL A 109 4.44 12.04 6.19
N VAL A 110 4.09 11.19 5.23
CA VAL A 110 3.72 11.59 3.88
C VAL A 110 2.20 11.44 3.76
N ALA A 111 1.51 12.53 3.45
CA ALA A 111 0.08 12.52 3.21
C ALA A 111 -0.18 12.76 1.73
N THR A 112 -0.95 11.89 1.08
CA THR A 112 -1.27 12.08 -0.34
C THR A 112 -2.74 12.34 -0.58
N CYS A 113 -3.03 13.24 -1.51
CA CYS A 113 -4.38 13.55 -1.94
C CYS A 113 -4.41 14.01 -3.41
N ARG A 114 -5.61 14.03 -4.01
CA ARG A 114 -5.78 14.35 -5.43
C ARG A 114 -5.49 15.82 -5.74
N ASP A 115 -5.82 16.70 -4.81
CA ASP A 115 -5.73 18.16 -4.99
C ASP A 115 -5.18 18.83 -3.72
N PRO A 116 -3.85 18.87 -3.55
CA PRO A 116 -3.23 19.49 -2.38
C PRO A 116 -3.58 20.96 -2.19
N ALA A 117 -3.79 21.71 -3.29
CA ALA A 117 -4.07 23.14 -3.21
C ALA A 117 -5.39 23.43 -2.47
N ASN A 118 -6.37 22.52 -2.59
CA ASN A 118 -7.70 22.65 -1.99
C ASN A 118 -7.92 21.73 -0.76
N ALA A 119 -6.86 21.14 -0.21
CA ALA A 119 -6.94 20.24 0.95
C ALA A 119 -6.79 21.00 2.28
N THR A 120 -7.72 21.91 2.59
CA THR A 120 -7.64 22.86 3.72
C THR A 120 -7.18 22.24 5.04
N ALA A 121 -7.89 21.23 5.55
CA ALA A 121 -7.54 20.59 6.83
C ALA A 121 -6.17 19.90 6.81
N LEU A 122 -5.75 19.36 5.65
CA LEU A 122 -4.42 18.76 5.51
C LEU A 122 -3.32 19.83 5.45
N ASN A 123 -3.61 20.98 4.82
CA ASN A 123 -2.71 22.12 4.75
C ASN A 123 -2.53 22.79 6.12
N GLU A 124 -3.58 22.86 6.94
CA GLU A 124 -3.50 23.30 8.34
C GLU A 124 -2.58 22.39 9.17
N LEU A 125 -2.71 21.06 9.04
CA LEU A 125 -1.80 20.11 9.69
C LEU A 125 -0.36 20.28 9.19
N ALA A 126 -0.15 20.52 7.90
CA ALA A 126 1.17 20.75 7.34
C ALA A 126 1.81 22.03 7.88
N ALA A 127 1.03 23.11 8.04
CA ALA A 127 1.49 24.35 8.65
C ALA A 127 1.86 24.17 10.14
N LYS A 128 1.13 23.32 10.87
CA LYS A 128 1.44 22.98 12.27
C LYS A 128 2.66 22.06 12.42
N HIS A 129 2.97 21.24 11.41
CA HIS A 129 4.06 20.25 11.45
C HIS A 129 4.99 20.32 10.22
N PRO A 130 5.61 21.47 9.90
CA PRO A 130 6.30 21.70 8.63
C PRO A 130 7.53 20.81 8.42
N HIS A 131 8.17 20.36 9.50
CA HIS A 131 9.35 19.48 9.45
C HIS A 131 9.02 17.98 9.47
N ARG A 132 7.75 17.62 9.67
CA ARG A 132 7.33 16.22 9.86
C ARG A 132 6.23 15.76 8.91
N LEU A 133 5.58 16.67 8.20
CA LEU A 133 4.54 16.34 7.23
C LEU A 133 4.95 16.81 5.83
N THR A 134 4.90 15.91 4.86
CA THR A 134 4.99 16.25 3.44
C THR A 134 3.70 15.89 2.74
N VAL A 135 3.05 16.87 2.14
CA VAL A 135 1.86 16.67 1.30
C VAL A 135 2.28 16.45 -0.15
N VAL A 136 1.79 15.38 -0.77
CA VAL A 136 2.13 15.01 -2.16
C VAL A 136 0.86 14.77 -2.97
N LYS A 137 0.82 15.28 -4.20
CA LYS A 137 -0.29 15.00 -5.12
C LYS A 137 -0.26 13.53 -5.56
N LEU A 138 -1.36 12.82 -5.38
CA LEU A 138 -1.55 11.46 -5.87
C LEU A 138 -3.04 11.21 -6.13
N ASP A 139 -3.37 10.94 -7.39
CA ASP A 139 -4.66 10.41 -7.80
C ASP A 139 -4.51 8.95 -8.21
N VAL A 140 -5.23 8.06 -7.51
CA VAL A 140 -5.17 6.60 -7.75
C VAL A 140 -5.69 6.21 -9.13
N GLU A 141 -6.40 7.10 -9.81
CA GLU A 141 -6.87 6.87 -11.17
C GLU A 141 -5.86 7.29 -12.24
N SER A 142 -4.81 8.03 -11.86
CA SER A 142 -3.78 8.55 -12.76
C SER A 142 -2.41 7.96 -12.42
N THR A 143 -1.99 6.95 -13.19
CA THR A 143 -0.69 6.29 -13.06
C THR A 143 0.47 7.30 -13.06
N ARG A 144 0.38 8.35 -13.88
CA ARG A 144 1.40 9.43 -13.90
C ARG A 144 1.59 10.05 -12.52
N THR A 145 0.50 10.45 -11.86
CA THR A 145 0.62 11.06 -10.52
C THR A 145 1.12 10.08 -9.45
N ILE A 146 0.86 8.78 -9.61
CA ILE A 146 1.39 7.74 -8.73
C ILE A 146 2.92 7.63 -8.89
N VAL A 147 3.41 7.65 -10.14
CA VAL A 147 4.85 7.65 -10.45
C VAL A 147 5.52 8.89 -9.89
N ASP A 148 5.00 10.08 -10.21
CA ASP A 148 5.53 11.36 -9.75
C ASP A 148 5.60 11.43 -8.20
N ALA A 149 4.59 10.89 -7.51
CA ALA A 149 4.56 10.82 -6.06
C ALA A 149 5.64 9.88 -5.49
N ALA A 150 5.83 8.70 -6.09
CA ALA A 150 6.86 7.75 -5.68
C ALA A 150 8.27 8.33 -5.88
N GLU A 151 8.52 9.03 -6.98
CA GLU A 151 9.78 9.72 -7.24
C GLU A 151 10.03 10.86 -6.25
N THR A 152 8.99 11.66 -5.96
CA THR A 152 9.07 12.73 -4.96
C THR A 152 9.46 12.18 -3.59
N VAL A 153 8.82 11.10 -3.13
CA VAL A 153 9.11 10.47 -1.84
C VAL A 153 10.50 9.84 -1.82
N ARG A 154 10.91 9.20 -2.92
CA ARG A 154 12.26 8.64 -3.07
C ARG A 154 13.34 9.69 -2.92
N ASN A 155 13.21 10.80 -3.64
CA ASN A 155 14.23 11.85 -3.66
C ASN A 155 14.33 12.59 -2.32
N LYS A 156 13.20 12.75 -1.60
CA LYS A 156 13.17 13.48 -0.33
C LYS A 156 13.50 12.63 0.88
N LEU A 157 13.02 11.38 0.93
CA LEU A 157 13.00 10.57 2.15
C LEU A 157 13.67 9.19 1.99
N GLY A 158 13.83 8.70 0.75
CA GLY A 158 14.56 7.47 0.44
C GLY A 158 13.90 6.15 0.84
N ARG A 159 12.88 6.16 1.69
CA ARG A 159 12.20 4.95 2.21
C ARG A 159 10.71 5.18 2.47
N VAL A 160 9.97 4.09 2.58
CA VAL A 160 8.62 4.04 3.20
C VAL A 160 8.56 2.79 4.08
N ASP A 161 8.11 2.94 5.32
CA ASP A 161 8.05 1.84 6.29
C ASP A 161 6.61 1.43 6.58
N VAL A 162 5.67 2.35 6.44
CA VAL A 162 4.23 2.05 6.51
C VAL A 162 3.53 2.74 5.36
N LEU A 163 2.69 2.01 4.62
CA LEU A 163 1.80 2.53 3.60
C LEU A 163 0.36 2.16 3.94
N CYS A 164 -0.44 3.12 4.39
CA CYS A 164 -1.88 2.92 4.58
C CYS A 164 -2.65 3.50 3.40
N GLN A 165 -3.49 2.69 2.75
CA GLN A 165 -4.26 3.08 1.58
C GLN A 165 -5.74 3.19 1.93
N THR A 166 -6.24 4.42 2.03
CA THR A 166 -7.58 4.73 2.56
C THR A 166 -8.57 5.19 1.49
N ALA A 167 -8.10 5.55 0.30
CA ALA A 167 -8.98 6.02 -0.76
C ALA A 167 -9.95 4.93 -1.23
N ALA A 168 -11.23 5.30 -1.31
CA ALA A 168 -12.28 4.45 -1.84
C ALA A 168 -13.42 5.30 -2.41
N VAL A 169 -14.19 4.69 -3.31
CA VAL A 169 -15.44 5.23 -3.84
C VAL A 169 -16.57 4.21 -3.63
N LEU A 170 -17.71 4.71 -3.16
CA LEU A 170 -18.95 3.93 -2.99
C LEU A 170 -20.10 4.60 -3.74
N HIS A 171 -20.12 5.92 -3.74
CA HIS A 171 -21.08 6.73 -4.45
C HIS A 171 -20.39 7.99 -5.00
N VAL A 172 -20.95 8.51 -6.09
CA VAL A 172 -20.56 9.78 -6.71
C VAL A 172 -21.85 10.49 -7.10
N ASP A 173 -21.98 11.76 -6.76
CA ASP A 173 -23.10 12.60 -7.17
C ASP A 173 -22.57 13.87 -7.82
N LYS A 174 -22.09 13.72 -9.06
CA LYS A 174 -21.64 14.83 -9.90
C LYS A 174 -22.56 14.98 -11.12
N PRO A 175 -22.64 16.18 -11.72
CA PRO A 175 -23.48 16.40 -12.89
C PRO A 175 -23.14 15.48 -14.08
N ASP A 176 -21.85 15.18 -14.26
CA ASP A 176 -21.28 14.41 -15.36
C ASP A 176 -21.22 12.89 -15.08
N PHE A 177 -21.26 12.49 -13.81
CA PHE A 177 -21.18 11.09 -13.42
C PHE A 177 -21.87 10.83 -12.08
N LYS A 178 -22.82 9.89 -12.09
CA LYS A 178 -23.53 9.45 -10.89
C LYS A 178 -23.33 7.96 -10.67
N MET A 179 -23.04 7.61 -9.41
CA MET A 179 -22.84 6.24 -8.98
C MET A 179 -23.50 6.07 -7.61
N ARG A 180 -24.27 4.99 -7.45
CA ARG A 180 -24.83 4.58 -6.16
C ARG A 180 -24.73 3.06 -6.01
N PRO A 181 -24.62 2.54 -4.78
CA PRO A 181 -24.57 1.09 -4.56
C PRO A 181 -25.86 0.41 -5.04
N GLU A 182 -25.70 -0.66 -5.80
CA GLU A 182 -26.79 -1.30 -6.52
C GLU A 182 -27.53 -2.27 -5.61
N THR A 183 -28.80 -2.03 -5.29
CA THR A 183 -29.58 -2.91 -4.40
C THR A 183 -30.07 -4.20 -5.08
N SER A 184 -29.89 -4.34 -6.39
CA SER A 184 -30.31 -5.49 -7.20
C SER A 184 -29.50 -5.54 -8.50
N ILE A 185 -29.39 -6.73 -9.12
CA ILE A 185 -28.67 -6.91 -10.40
C ILE A 185 -29.20 -6.03 -11.54
N ALA A 186 -30.51 -5.74 -11.57
CA ALA A 186 -31.12 -4.87 -12.58
C ALA A 186 -30.66 -3.40 -12.53
N ARG A 187 -29.99 -2.99 -11.44
CA ARG A 187 -29.43 -1.64 -11.27
C ARG A 187 -27.92 -1.58 -11.52
N LEU A 188 -27.31 -2.69 -11.92
CA LEU A 188 -25.89 -2.74 -12.25
C LEU A 188 -25.61 -1.82 -13.43
N ASP A 189 -24.68 -0.90 -13.22
CA ASP A 189 -24.18 0.00 -14.27
C ASP A 189 -22.71 -0.31 -14.52
N GLU A 190 -22.37 -0.49 -15.80
CA GLU A 190 -21.01 -0.87 -16.21
C GLU A 190 -19.99 0.20 -15.84
N ALA A 191 -20.30 1.48 -16.09
CA ALA A 191 -19.37 2.58 -15.83
C ALA A 191 -19.13 2.75 -14.32
N ALA A 192 -20.16 2.61 -13.49
CA ALA A 192 -20.07 2.56 -12.03
C ALA A 192 -19.23 1.38 -11.55
N ALA A 193 -19.41 0.19 -12.12
CA ALA A 193 -18.64 -1.00 -11.77
C ALA A 193 -17.15 -0.83 -12.09
N LEU A 194 -16.83 -0.35 -13.30
CA LEU A 194 -15.46 -0.07 -13.71
C LEU A 194 -14.82 1.05 -12.89
N LYS A 195 -15.59 2.10 -12.53
CA LYS A 195 -15.13 3.16 -11.63
C LYS A 195 -14.78 2.61 -10.25
N ALA A 196 -15.66 1.77 -9.67
CA ALA A 196 -15.44 1.13 -8.38
C ALA A 196 -14.16 0.28 -8.41
N TYR A 197 -14.00 -0.57 -9.42
CA TYR A 197 -12.81 -1.41 -9.58
C TYR A 197 -11.53 -0.57 -9.71
N ARG A 198 -11.56 0.47 -10.57
CA ARG A 198 -10.40 1.32 -10.82
C ARG A 198 -9.92 2.02 -9.55
N VAL A 199 -10.83 2.60 -8.77
CA VAL A 199 -10.50 3.35 -7.56
C VAL A 199 -10.21 2.43 -6.37
N ASN A 200 -11.00 1.38 -6.16
CA ASN A 200 -10.95 0.59 -4.93
C ASN A 200 -9.94 -0.57 -4.98
N ALA A 201 -9.57 -1.06 -6.18
CA ALA A 201 -8.72 -2.24 -6.33
C ALA A 201 -7.45 -1.95 -7.13
N LEU A 202 -7.63 -1.52 -8.39
CA LEU A 202 -6.50 -1.32 -9.30
C LEU A 202 -5.60 -0.16 -8.84
N GLY A 203 -6.21 0.97 -8.48
CA GLY A 203 -5.49 2.15 -7.99
C GLY A 203 -4.56 1.84 -6.81
N PRO A 204 -5.07 1.25 -5.71
CA PRO A 204 -4.22 0.87 -4.59
C PRO A 204 -3.08 -0.08 -4.96
N THR A 205 -3.36 -1.05 -5.85
CA THR A 205 -2.37 -2.00 -6.35
C THR A 205 -1.28 -1.31 -7.17
N LEU A 206 -1.63 -0.32 -8.01
CA LEU A 206 -0.65 0.48 -8.75
C LEU A 206 0.20 1.36 -7.83
N VAL A 207 -0.37 1.91 -6.76
CA VAL A 207 0.41 2.59 -5.72
C VAL A 207 1.42 1.62 -5.11
N THR A 208 0.97 0.44 -4.66
CA THR A 208 1.89 -0.60 -4.16
C THR A 208 3.00 -0.91 -5.16
N LYS A 209 2.67 -1.12 -6.45
CA LYS A 209 3.66 -1.37 -7.52
C LYS A 209 4.77 -0.32 -7.58
N HIS A 210 4.40 0.96 -7.59
CA HIS A 210 5.36 2.06 -7.74
C HIS A 210 6.12 2.40 -6.44
N PHE A 211 5.55 2.07 -5.29
CA PHE A 211 6.18 2.26 -3.97
C PHE A 211 6.95 1.02 -3.47
N ALA A 212 6.83 -0.14 -4.13
CA ALA A 212 7.46 -1.40 -3.69
C ALA A 212 8.97 -1.28 -3.44
N GLY A 213 9.69 -0.52 -4.27
CA GLY A 213 11.13 -0.28 -4.07
C GLY A 213 11.43 0.50 -2.78
N LEU A 214 10.60 1.50 -2.45
CA LEU A 214 10.75 2.28 -1.21
C LEU A 214 10.39 1.46 0.03
N LEU A 215 9.39 0.59 -0.08
CA LEU A 215 8.98 -0.33 0.98
C LEU A 215 10.06 -1.38 1.26
N THR A 216 10.62 -1.98 0.21
CA THR A 216 11.74 -2.92 0.31
C THR A 216 12.95 -2.27 0.97
N GLU A 217 13.24 -1.01 0.61
CA GLU A 217 14.30 -0.21 1.20
C GLU A 217 14.04 0.13 2.68
N GLY A 218 12.79 0.45 3.04
CA GLY A 218 12.36 0.63 4.43
C GLY A 218 12.65 -0.61 5.27
N THR A 219 12.23 -1.79 4.80
CA THR A 219 12.57 -3.07 5.44
C THR A 219 14.08 -3.25 5.60
N ARG A 220 14.86 -3.02 4.54
CA ARG A 220 16.32 -3.19 4.56
C ARG A 220 16.97 -2.34 5.64
N LEU A 221 16.60 -1.06 5.72
CA LEU A 221 17.15 -0.12 6.69
C LEU A 221 16.73 -0.48 8.12
N SER A 222 15.45 -0.77 8.35
CA SER A 222 14.96 -1.21 9.66
C SER A 222 15.65 -2.47 10.19
N LEU A 223 15.97 -3.43 9.32
CA LEU A 223 16.73 -4.62 9.70
C LEU A 223 18.16 -4.26 10.15
N SER A 224 18.85 -3.37 9.43
CA SER A 224 20.23 -2.97 9.75
C SER A 224 20.35 -2.15 11.04
N GLU A 225 19.35 -1.31 11.34
CA GLU A 225 19.31 -0.50 12.56
C GLU A 225 19.06 -1.35 13.83
N SER A 226 18.34 -2.47 13.68
CA SER A 226 18.05 -3.40 14.79
C SER A 226 19.30 -4.18 15.22
N GLU A 227 20.20 -4.52 14.30
CA GLU A 227 21.44 -5.25 14.62
C GLU A 227 22.41 -4.40 15.46
N THR A 228 22.36 -3.08 15.29
CA THR A 228 23.24 -2.13 15.98
C THR A 228 22.74 -1.71 17.36
N SER A 229 21.44 -1.85 17.63
CA SER A 229 20.79 -1.20 18.79
C SER A 229 20.48 -2.16 19.96
N GLY A 230 20.69 -3.47 19.84
CA GLY A 230 20.47 -4.47 20.90
C GLY A 230 19.02 -4.61 21.43
N GLY A 231 18.10 -3.74 21.00
CA GLY A 231 16.71 -3.70 21.42
C GLY A 231 15.78 -4.55 20.55
N VAL A 232 14.73 -5.08 21.18
CA VAL A 232 13.66 -5.84 20.51
C VAL A 232 12.74 -4.87 19.76
N GLN A 233 13.07 -4.56 18.51
CA GLN A 233 12.14 -3.84 17.63
C GLN A 233 11.05 -4.80 17.14
N LYS A 234 9.80 -4.58 17.58
CA LYS A 234 8.66 -5.48 17.30
C LYS A 234 8.30 -5.60 15.81
N ASN A 235 8.63 -4.59 14.98
CA ASN A 235 8.43 -4.63 13.52
C ASN A 235 9.69 -4.28 12.75
N LYS A 236 10.21 -5.25 11.99
CA LYS A 236 11.43 -5.09 11.18
C LYS A 236 11.16 -4.97 9.67
N HIS A 237 9.89 -5.01 9.27
CA HIS A 237 9.49 -5.01 7.87
C HIS A 237 8.54 -3.85 7.60
N ALA A 238 8.62 -3.31 6.39
CA ALA A 238 7.63 -2.38 5.90
C ALA A 238 6.25 -3.05 5.84
N ILE A 239 5.20 -2.25 6.09
CA ILE A 239 3.82 -2.72 6.14
C ILE A 239 3.00 -1.96 5.11
N VAL A 240 2.19 -2.68 4.33
CA VAL A 240 1.14 -2.13 3.48
C VAL A 240 -0.22 -2.52 4.07
N ALA A 241 -1.04 -1.54 4.41
CA ALA A 241 -2.36 -1.72 4.97
C ALA A 241 -3.43 -1.14 4.03
N ASN A 242 -4.21 -2.03 3.41
CA ASN A 242 -5.27 -1.66 2.49
C ASN A 242 -6.62 -1.62 3.23
N LEU A 243 -7.30 -0.47 3.22
CA LEU A 243 -8.65 -0.39 3.77
C LEU A 243 -9.62 -1.14 2.84
N SER A 244 -10.03 -2.32 3.28
CA SER A 244 -11.10 -3.11 2.68
C SER A 244 -12.41 -2.83 3.43
N ALA A 245 -13.40 -3.70 3.29
CA ALA A 245 -14.67 -3.61 3.99
C ALA A 245 -15.23 -5.01 4.20
N ARG A 246 -15.87 -5.30 5.34
CA ARG A 246 -16.43 -6.63 5.61
C ARG A 246 -17.41 -7.13 4.54
N VAL A 247 -18.06 -6.22 3.81
CA VAL A 247 -18.92 -6.55 2.65
C VAL A 247 -18.17 -7.22 1.49
N SER A 248 -16.83 -7.22 1.49
CA SER A 248 -15.99 -7.95 0.52
C SER A 248 -15.77 -9.41 0.88
N SER A 249 -16.16 -9.84 2.08
CA SER A 249 -16.17 -11.24 2.47
C SER A 249 -17.27 -11.98 1.73
N VAL A 250 -16.89 -12.95 0.90
CA VAL A 250 -17.79 -13.85 0.16
C VAL A 250 -18.46 -14.82 1.14
N GLY A 251 -17.73 -15.35 2.11
CA GLY A 251 -18.22 -16.26 3.15
C GLY A 251 -19.28 -15.64 4.05
N ASP A 252 -19.11 -14.37 4.43
CA ASP A 252 -20.08 -13.61 5.24
C ASP A 252 -21.26 -13.04 4.41
N ASN A 253 -21.25 -13.18 3.08
CA ASN A 253 -22.26 -12.53 2.25
C ASN A 253 -23.63 -13.24 2.30
N LYS A 254 -24.51 -12.74 3.16
CA LYS A 254 -25.93 -13.17 3.27
C LYS A 254 -26.95 -12.12 2.81
N LEU A 255 -26.48 -10.93 2.45
CA LEU A 255 -27.33 -9.78 2.10
C LEU A 255 -27.40 -9.51 0.60
N GLY A 256 -26.35 -9.85 -0.16
CA GLY A 256 -26.26 -9.49 -1.57
C GLY A 256 -26.15 -7.97 -1.80
N GLY A 257 -26.54 -7.54 -3.00
CA GLY A 257 -26.47 -6.16 -3.45
C GLY A 257 -25.06 -5.57 -3.45
N TRP A 258 -24.99 -4.27 -3.73
CA TRP A 258 -23.79 -3.45 -3.84
C TRP A 258 -22.72 -4.12 -4.71
N HIS A 259 -23.17 -4.69 -5.83
CA HIS A 259 -22.40 -5.58 -6.68
C HIS A 259 -21.02 -5.00 -7.01
N SER A 260 -20.98 -3.74 -7.45
CA SER A 260 -19.75 -3.05 -7.84
C SER A 260 -18.80 -2.83 -6.67
N TYR A 261 -19.33 -2.36 -5.53
CA TYR A 261 -18.51 -2.07 -4.36
C TYR A 261 -17.95 -3.35 -3.73
N ARG A 262 -18.79 -4.38 -3.56
CA ARG A 262 -18.36 -5.69 -3.05
C ARG A 262 -17.30 -6.29 -3.96
N ALA A 263 -17.59 -6.42 -5.25
CA ALA A 263 -16.66 -7.01 -6.21
C ALA A 263 -15.32 -6.26 -6.25
N SER A 264 -15.35 -4.92 -6.23
CA SER A 264 -14.11 -4.13 -6.21
C SER A 264 -13.30 -4.32 -4.92
N LYS A 265 -13.94 -4.39 -3.75
CA LYS A 265 -13.23 -4.65 -2.49
C LYS A 265 -12.76 -6.11 -2.37
N THR A 266 -13.48 -7.09 -2.93
CA THR A 266 -13.03 -8.48 -3.01
C THR A 266 -11.83 -8.61 -3.96
N ALA A 267 -11.84 -7.87 -5.09
CA ALA A 267 -10.68 -7.79 -5.97
C ALA A 267 -9.46 -7.18 -5.26
N LEU A 268 -9.64 -6.12 -4.47
CA LEU A 268 -8.58 -5.56 -3.61
C LEU A 268 -8.02 -6.62 -2.66
N ASN A 269 -8.87 -7.45 -2.04
CA ASN A 269 -8.44 -8.53 -1.17
C ASN A 269 -7.52 -9.51 -1.91
N GLN A 270 -7.96 -10.03 -3.06
CA GLN A 270 -7.19 -10.97 -3.87
C GLN A 270 -5.85 -10.38 -4.34
N LEU A 271 -5.86 -9.13 -4.82
CA LEU A 271 -4.64 -8.45 -5.28
C LEU A 271 -3.65 -8.26 -4.12
N THR A 272 -4.15 -7.94 -2.93
CA THR A 272 -3.32 -7.81 -1.71
C THR A 272 -2.70 -9.15 -1.30
N VAL A 273 -3.46 -10.25 -1.36
CA VAL A 273 -2.94 -11.60 -1.09
C VAL A 273 -1.86 -11.99 -2.11
N ASN A 274 -2.02 -11.64 -3.38
CA ASN A 274 -0.98 -11.88 -4.39
C ASN A 274 0.31 -11.14 -4.05
N CYS A 275 0.22 -9.85 -3.66
CA CYS A 275 1.38 -9.10 -3.20
C CYS A 275 1.99 -9.70 -1.92
N ALA A 276 1.17 -10.13 -0.96
CA ALA A 276 1.64 -10.79 0.26
C ALA A 276 2.51 -12.02 -0.06
N ILE A 277 2.07 -12.86 -1.00
CA ILE A 277 2.82 -14.04 -1.44
C ILE A 277 4.09 -13.65 -2.20
N GLU A 278 4.04 -12.63 -3.06
CA GLU A 278 5.19 -12.17 -3.84
C GLU A 278 6.31 -11.61 -2.97
N PHE A 279 5.95 -10.85 -1.93
CA PHE A 279 6.87 -10.16 -1.02
C PHE A 279 7.13 -10.89 0.30
N ASP A 280 6.72 -12.15 0.39
CA ASP A 280 6.94 -12.99 1.56
C ASP A 280 8.44 -13.25 1.82
N SER A 281 8.79 -13.44 3.10
CA SER A 281 10.15 -13.75 3.56
C SER A 281 10.77 -15.02 2.95
N LYS A 282 9.94 -15.97 2.48
CA LYS A 282 10.41 -17.16 1.74
C LYS A 282 10.88 -16.81 0.33
N ARG A 283 10.51 -15.65 -0.21
CA ARG A 283 10.82 -15.22 -1.59
C ARG A 283 11.73 -14.00 -1.67
N LYS A 284 11.71 -13.12 -0.66
CA LYS A 284 12.45 -11.86 -0.66
C LYS A 284 13.35 -11.76 0.58
N LYS A 285 14.58 -11.29 0.37
CA LYS A 285 15.52 -10.95 1.45
C LYS A 285 15.00 -9.82 2.35
N HIS A 286 14.24 -8.89 1.77
CA HIS A 286 13.64 -7.75 2.45
C HIS A 286 12.13 -7.82 2.24
N PRO A 287 11.42 -8.61 3.08
CA PRO A 287 10.00 -8.84 2.89
C PRO A 287 9.15 -7.62 3.25
N ILE A 288 7.89 -7.63 2.81
CA ILE A 288 6.89 -6.62 3.15
C ILE A 288 5.66 -7.35 3.71
N THR A 289 5.11 -6.85 4.80
CA THR A 289 3.86 -7.36 5.38
C THR A 289 2.67 -6.67 4.73
N PHE A 290 1.71 -7.43 4.24
CA PHE A 290 0.48 -6.90 3.62
C PHE A 290 -0.73 -7.23 4.49
N LEU A 291 -1.57 -6.23 4.77
CA LEU A 291 -2.77 -6.37 5.59
C LEU A 291 -3.98 -5.80 4.85
N LEU A 292 -5.14 -6.41 5.09
CA LEU A 292 -6.44 -5.84 4.77
C LEU A 292 -7.14 -5.44 6.06
N LEU A 293 -7.77 -4.27 6.06
CA LEU A 293 -8.39 -3.71 7.26
C LEU A 293 -9.84 -3.29 6.98
N HIS A 294 -10.78 -3.76 7.81
CA HIS A 294 -12.15 -3.28 7.83
C HIS A 294 -12.34 -2.29 9.00
N PRO A 295 -12.63 -1.00 8.71
CA PRO A 295 -12.70 0.04 9.74
C PRO A 295 -13.99 0.03 10.58
N GLY A 296 -14.92 -0.89 10.33
CA GLY A 296 -16.30 -0.73 10.78
C GLY A 296 -17.09 0.24 9.90
N THR A 297 -18.27 0.65 10.36
CA THR A 297 -19.04 1.71 9.71
C THR A 297 -18.64 3.04 10.32
N VAL A 298 -17.88 3.85 9.59
CA VAL A 298 -17.31 5.10 10.11
C VAL A 298 -18.08 6.29 9.57
N ASP A 299 -18.34 7.28 10.42
CA ASP A 299 -18.99 8.54 10.10
C ASP A 299 -18.11 9.40 9.15
N THR A 300 -18.31 9.23 7.84
CA THR A 300 -17.58 9.96 6.79
C THR A 300 -18.51 10.25 5.61
N ASP A 301 -18.09 11.07 4.64
CA ASP A 301 -18.87 11.32 3.41
C ASP A 301 -19.21 10.02 2.65
N LEU A 302 -18.32 9.03 2.70
CA LEU A 302 -18.51 7.76 2.01
C LEU A 302 -19.75 7.04 2.54
N SER A 303 -19.98 7.08 3.86
CA SER A 303 -21.11 6.41 4.50
C SER A 303 -22.34 7.29 4.68
N THR A 304 -22.26 8.62 4.49
CA THR A 304 -23.38 9.57 4.75
C THR A 304 -24.73 9.12 4.21
N PRO A 305 -24.88 8.65 2.96
CA PRO A 305 -26.18 8.20 2.45
C PRO A 305 -26.72 6.92 3.10
N PHE A 306 -25.90 6.20 3.88
CA PHE A 306 -26.16 4.85 4.37
C PHE A 306 -26.16 4.73 5.91
N LYS A 307 -26.09 5.86 6.64
CA LYS A 307 -26.07 5.88 8.11
C LYS A 307 -27.44 5.73 8.78
N LYS A 308 -28.53 6.04 8.06
CA LYS A 308 -29.88 6.19 8.65
C LYS A 308 -30.35 4.96 9.46
N ASN A 309 -29.92 3.76 9.08
CA ASN A 309 -30.31 2.51 9.73
C ASN A 309 -29.17 1.87 10.53
N VAL A 310 -28.07 2.58 10.75
CA VAL A 310 -26.93 2.10 11.55
C VAL A 310 -27.19 2.51 12.99
N PRO A 311 -27.28 1.56 13.94
CA PRO A 311 -27.37 1.89 15.36
C PRO A 311 -26.21 2.80 15.78
N ALA A 312 -26.47 3.78 16.65
CA ALA A 312 -25.49 4.81 17.01
C ALA A 312 -24.18 4.19 17.55
N GLU A 313 -24.28 3.10 18.30
CA GLU A 313 -23.14 2.35 18.85
C GLU A 313 -22.30 1.61 17.78
N LYS A 314 -22.86 1.42 16.58
CA LYS A 314 -22.20 0.80 15.41
C LYS A 314 -21.72 1.81 14.38
N LEU A 315 -21.97 3.10 14.60
CA LEU A 315 -21.45 4.19 13.78
C LEU A 315 -20.24 4.80 14.51
N PHE A 316 -19.05 4.55 13.99
CA PHE A 316 -17.81 4.98 14.63
C PHE A 316 -17.39 6.36 14.18
N THR A 317 -16.71 7.09 15.06
CA THR A 317 -16.03 8.32 14.67
C THR A 317 -14.75 8.01 13.90
N THR A 318 -14.23 8.99 13.17
CA THR A 318 -12.94 8.88 12.48
C THR A 318 -11.79 8.62 13.46
N GLU A 319 -11.84 9.23 14.63
CA GLU A 319 -10.78 9.16 15.67
C GLU A 319 -10.68 7.73 16.19
N ARG A 320 -11.81 7.12 16.55
CA ARG A 320 -11.87 5.73 17.00
C ARG A 320 -11.36 4.79 15.93
N ALA A 321 -11.88 4.91 14.71
CA ALA A 321 -11.50 4.00 13.62
C ALA A 321 -10.01 4.10 13.29
N ALA A 322 -9.46 5.31 13.16
CA ALA A 322 -8.05 5.51 12.89
C ALA A 322 -7.16 4.95 14.00
N ALA A 323 -7.50 5.19 15.28
CA ALA A 323 -6.74 4.69 16.41
C ALA A 323 -6.68 3.15 16.43
N GLN A 324 -7.84 2.50 16.27
CA GLN A 324 -7.93 1.04 16.23
C GLN A 324 -7.17 0.44 15.05
N LEU A 325 -7.29 1.03 13.86
CA LEU A 325 -6.56 0.56 12.69
C LEU A 325 -5.04 0.74 12.84
N LEU A 326 -4.58 1.88 13.36
CA LEU A 326 -3.14 2.11 13.58
C LEU A 326 -2.57 1.16 14.65
N GLN A 327 -3.35 0.82 15.69
CA GLN A 327 -2.98 -0.22 16.65
C GLN A 327 -2.80 -1.59 15.98
N ILE A 328 -3.71 -1.99 15.07
CA ILE A 328 -3.57 -3.25 14.32
C ILE A 328 -2.31 -3.21 13.44
N VAL A 329 -2.12 -2.14 12.66
CA VAL A 329 -0.95 -1.99 11.78
C VAL A 329 0.33 -2.09 12.59
N GLY A 330 0.34 -1.56 13.80
CA GLY A 330 1.53 -1.61 14.62
C GLY A 330 1.74 -2.92 15.34
N ALA A 331 0.69 -3.57 15.84
CA ALA A 331 0.84 -4.90 16.43
C ALA A 331 1.22 -5.98 15.40
N ALA A 332 0.96 -5.72 14.11
CA ALA A 332 1.14 -6.71 13.04
C ALA A 332 2.59 -7.14 12.86
N THR A 333 2.77 -8.46 12.79
CA THR A 333 4.05 -9.11 12.48
C THR A 333 4.04 -9.62 11.03
N HIS A 334 5.17 -10.17 10.56
CA HIS A 334 5.18 -10.80 9.24
C HIS A 334 4.29 -12.05 9.15
N ALA A 335 4.01 -12.72 10.28
CA ALA A 335 3.09 -13.85 10.32
C ALA A 335 1.63 -13.45 10.01
N ASP A 336 1.34 -12.15 10.00
CA ASP A 336 0.03 -11.60 9.67
C ASP A 336 -0.11 -11.21 8.20
N THR A 337 0.95 -11.36 7.40
CA THR A 337 0.91 -11.02 5.98
C THR A 337 -0.17 -11.82 5.25
N GLY A 338 -0.98 -11.11 4.46
CA GLY A 338 -2.11 -11.67 3.72
C GLY A 338 -3.40 -11.80 4.52
N LYS A 339 -3.44 -11.47 5.82
CA LYS A 339 -4.66 -11.55 6.63
C LYS A 339 -5.58 -10.35 6.46
N PHE A 340 -6.86 -10.55 6.77
CA PHE A 340 -7.89 -9.53 6.77
C PHE A 340 -8.46 -9.35 8.18
N PHE A 341 -8.26 -8.17 8.77
CA PHE A 341 -8.71 -7.86 10.13
C PHE A 341 -9.84 -6.83 10.14
N ALA A 342 -10.75 -6.96 11.10
CA ALA A 342 -11.67 -5.91 11.49
C ALA A 342 -11.04 -4.98 12.53
N TRP A 343 -11.69 -3.84 12.76
CA TRP A 343 -11.30 -2.79 13.71
C TRP A 343 -11.07 -3.27 15.15
N ASP A 344 -11.65 -4.40 15.55
CA ASP A 344 -11.48 -5.03 16.86
C ASP A 344 -10.31 -6.04 16.90
N GLY A 345 -9.59 -6.19 15.79
CA GLY A 345 -8.51 -7.17 15.63
C GLY A 345 -8.99 -8.57 15.26
N ALA A 346 -10.30 -8.81 15.15
CA ALA A 346 -10.82 -10.10 14.72
C ALA A 346 -10.52 -10.33 13.23
N GLU A 347 -10.16 -11.57 12.87
CA GLU A 347 -9.99 -11.96 11.47
C GLU A 347 -11.36 -12.05 10.77
N VAL A 348 -11.43 -11.49 9.56
CA VAL A 348 -12.61 -11.52 8.70
C VAL A 348 -12.42 -12.63 7.65
N PRO A 349 -13.37 -13.56 7.49
CA PRO A 349 -13.26 -14.59 6.48
C PRO A 349 -13.31 -14.01 5.07
N TRP A 350 -12.74 -14.75 4.11
CA TRP A 350 -12.74 -14.35 2.70
C TRP A 350 -14.10 -14.30 2.05
#